data_AF-K5B7W8-F1
#
_entry.id   AF-K5B7W8-F1
#
_cell.length_a   1.000
_cell.length_b   1.000
_cell.length_c   1.000
_cell.angle_alpha   90.00
_cell.angle_beta   90.00
_cell.angle_gamma   90.00
#
_symmetry.space_group_name_H-M   'P 1'
#
loop_
_entity.id
_entity.type
_entity.pdbx_description
1 polymer ?
#
loop_
_entity_poly.entity_id
_entity_poly.type
_entity_poly.pdbx_seq_one_letter_code
_entity_poly.pdbx_strand_id
1 'polypeptide(L)'
;MPPPPGDPVPEIDIYVPGRPADQLRDWAAERAPKLGIPPAALEAYAYAARVAQVVNPNCKLAWTTLAGIGEVESHHGTYHGATIAVNGDVHPPIRGVRLDGTNGNLEIIDNDDELDGDPVHARAMGPMQFIPETWKLYGVDANNDGVISPDNFDDAALSAAGYLCWRGKDLSTPKGWMDALLAYNNSLTYARMVRDRATAYANGRPY
;
A
#
# COMPACT_ATOMS: atom_id res chain seq x y z
N MET A 1 -7.06 -18.78 1.54
CA MET A 1 -5.79 -18.90 2.28
C MET A 1 -5.02 -17.62 2.07
N PRO A 2 -4.55 -16.97 3.15
CA PRO A 2 -3.64 -15.84 3.04
C PRO A 2 -2.35 -16.27 2.32
N PRO A 3 -1.67 -15.35 1.61
CA PRO A 3 -0.44 -15.67 0.92
C PRO A 3 0.68 -15.98 1.93
N PRO A 4 1.72 -16.73 1.54
CA PRO A 4 2.89 -16.94 2.38
C PRO A 4 3.59 -15.60 2.70
N PRO A 5 4.29 -15.49 3.83
CA PRO A 5 4.85 -14.22 4.30
C PRO A 5 6.04 -13.71 3.49
N GLY A 6 6.64 -14.55 2.64
CA GLY A 6 7.87 -14.25 1.90
C GLY A 6 9.11 -14.30 2.79
N ASP A 7 10.22 -13.78 2.26
CA ASP A 7 11.48 -13.67 3.00
C ASP A 7 11.28 -12.86 4.29
N PRO A 8 11.93 -13.27 5.39
CA PRO A 8 11.83 -12.55 6.65
C PRO A 8 12.41 -11.14 6.51
N VAL A 9 11.70 -10.15 7.06
CA VAL A 9 12.16 -8.77 7.14
C VAL A 9 13.09 -8.63 8.35
N PRO A 10 14.28 -8.02 8.20
CA PRO A 10 15.18 -7.72 9.31
C PRO A 10 14.48 -6.98 10.46
N GLU A 11 15.02 -7.12 11.66
CA GLU A 11 14.65 -6.23 12.77
C GLU A 11 15.27 -4.86 12.53
N ILE A 12 14.47 -3.82 12.71
CA ILE A 12 14.85 -2.42 12.52
C ILE A 12 14.26 -1.57 13.64
N ASP A 13 14.87 -0.42 13.90
CA ASP A 13 14.30 0.57 14.82
C ASP A 13 13.27 1.41 14.07
N ILE A 14 12.00 1.36 14.50
CA ILE A 14 10.89 2.06 13.85
C ILE A 14 10.72 3.51 14.33
N TYR A 15 11.53 3.98 15.28
CA TYR A 15 11.43 5.32 15.88
C TYR A 15 12.61 6.23 15.54
N VAL A 16 13.38 5.89 14.49
CA VAL A 16 14.53 6.68 14.05
C VAL A 16 14.10 7.98 13.35
N PRO A 17 14.90 9.06 13.45
CA PRO A 17 14.67 10.27 12.66
C PRO A 17 14.92 10.02 11.17
N GLY A 18 14.26 10.82 10.31
CA GLY A 18 14.29 10.62 8.86
C GLY A 18 13.56 9.34 8.45
N ARG A 19 13.84 8.84 7.24
CA ARG A 19 13.12 7.71 6.65
C ARG A 19 13.54 6.37 7.26
N PRO A 20 12.74 5.70 8.11
CA PRO A 20 13.17 4.48 8.79
C PRO A 20 13.36 3.28 7.86
N ALA A 21 12.66 3.28 6.72
CA ALA A 21 12.75 2.27 5.68
C ALA A 21 14.16 2.18 5.04
N ASP A 22 15.00 3.21 5.18
CA ASP A 22 16.39 3.18 4.70
C ASP A 22 17.23 2.05 5.33
N GLN A 23 16.88 1.59 6.53
CA GLN A 23 17.53 0.44 7.18
C GLN A 23 17.33 -0.87 6.40
N LEU A 24 16.37 -0.93 5.48
CA LEU A 24 16.02 -2.11 4.69
C LEU A 24 16.65 -2.11 3.30
N ARG A 25 17.52 -1.13 2.99
CA ARG A 25 18.10 -0.95 1.66
C ARG A 25 18.83 -2.18 1.13
N ASP A 26 19.69 -2.79 1.94
CA ASP A 26 20.44 -3.98 1.53
C ASP A 26 19.52 -5.19 1.33
N TRP A 27 18.53 -5.34 2.21
CA TRP A 27 17.52 -6.40 2.09
C TRP A 27 16.70 -6.26 0.80
N ALA A 28 16.30 -5.04 0.47
CA ALA A 28 15.55 -4.73 -0.74
C ALA A 28 16.42 -4.87 -2.00
N ALA A 29 17.66 -4.38 -1.99
CA ALA A 29 18.58 -4.43 -3.14
C ALA A 29 18.85 -5.85 -3.63
N GLU A 30 18.92 -6.82 -2.72
CA GLU A 30 19.10 -8.24 -3.06
C GLU A 30 17.88 -8.85 -3.77
N ARG A 31 16.67 -8.36 -3.45
CA ARG A 31 15.38 -8.99 -3.79
C ARG A 31 14.68 -8.28 -4.93
N ALA A 32 14.66 -6.95 -4.90
CA ALA A 32 13.94 -6.09 -5.84
C ALA A 32 14.14 -6.47 -7.31
N PRO A 33 15.38 -6.73 -7.81
CA PRO A 33 15.58 -7.10 -9.21
C PRO A 33 14.91 -8.43 -9.59
N LYS A 34 14.91 -9.42 -8.67
CA LYS A 34 14.28 -10.73 -8.91
C LYS A 34 12.76 -10.65 -8.83
N LEU A 35 12.25 -9.76 -7.99
CA LEU A 35 10.82 -9.57 -7.79
C LEU A 35 10.19 -8.62 -8.80
N GLY A 36 11.00 -7.85 -9.55
CA GLY A 36 10.49 -6.81 -10.44
C GLY A 36 9.83 -5.64 -9.70
N ILE A 37 10.22 -5.42 -8.44
CA ILE A 37 9.67 -4.35 -7.58
C ILE A 37 10.73 -3.26 -7.46
N PRO A 38 10.40 -1.96 -7.63
CA PRO A 38 11.32 -0.88 -7.32
C PRO A 38 11.87 -0.99 -5.88
N PRO A 39 13.18 -0.80 -5.65
CA PRO A 39 13.76 -0.94 -4.31
C PRO A 39 13.06 -0.11 -3.24
N ALA A 40 12.77 1.17 -3.53
CA ALA A 40 12.07 2.06 -2.60
C ALA A 40 10.67 1.55 -2.21
N ALA A 41 9.90 0.99 -3.15
CA ALA A 41 8.61 0.39 -2.86
C ALA A 41 8.74 -0.86 -1.96
N LEU A 42 9.75 -1.70 -2.23
CA LEU A 42 10.00 -2.90 -1.44
C LEU A 42 10.44 -2.56 0.00
N GLU A 43 11.28 -1.54 0.16
CA GLU A 43 11.64 -0.98 1.47
C GLU A 43 10.40 -0.51 2.23
N ALA A 44 9.51 0.26 1.57
CA ALA A 44 8.28 0.78 2.17
C ALA A 44 7.33 -0.35 2.64
N TYR A 45 7.10 -1.38 1.82
CA TYR A 45 6.26 -2.53 2.22
C TYR A 45 6.84 -3.30 3.40
N ALA A 46 8.15 -3.52 3.40
CA ALA A 46 8.82 -4.24 4.46
C ALA A 46 8.84 -3.43 5.76
N TYR A 47 9.07 -2.12 5.68
CA TYR A 47 8.95 -1.20 6.81
C TYR A 47 7.54 -1.22 7.39
N ALA A 48 6.52 -1.05 6.56
CA ALA A 48 5.12 -1.05 6.97
C ALA A 48 4.70 -2.37 7.65
N ALA A 49 5.15 -3.51 7.12
CA ALA A 49 4.93 -4.81 7.76
C ALA A 49 5.64 -4.91 9.13
N ARG A 50 6.83 -4.31 9.27
CA ARG A 50 7.57 -4.28 10.55
C ARG A 50 6.90 -3.41 11.60
N VAL A 51 6.43 -2.23 11.21
CA VAL A 51 5.62 -1.38 12.10
C VAL A 51 4.36 -2.12 12.52
N ALA A 52 3.63 -2.75 11.58
CA ALA A 52 2.45 -3.54 11.92
C ALA A 52 2.76 -4.67 12.91
N GLN A 53 3.88 -5.36 12.75
CA GLN A 53 4.30 -6.43 13.66
C GLN A 53 4.62 -5.93 15.07
N VAL A 54 5.23 -4.76 15.21
CA VAL A 54 5.61 -4.18 16.51
C VAL A 54 4.39 -3.54 17.20
N VAL A 55 3.64 -2.74 16.46
CA VAL A 55 2.54 -1.91 17.01
C VAL A 55 1.23 -2.70 17.10
N ASN A 56 1.00 -3.65 16.19
CA ASN A 56 -0.18 -4.51 16.19
C ASN A 56 0.20 -5.99 15.97
N PRO A 57 0.83 -6.64 16.97
CA PRO A 57 1.40 -7.98 16.82
C PRO A 57 0.36 -9.07 16.50
N ASN A 58 -0.93 -8.83 16.75
CA ASN A 58 -2.01 -9.75 16.41
C ASN A 58 -2.46 -9.63 14.94
N CYS A 59 -2.10 -8.54 14.25
CA CYS A 59 -2.41 -8.33 12.84
C CYS A 59 -1.79 -9.38 11.92
N LYS A 60 -0.54 -9.79 12.18
CA LYS A 60 0.21 -10.76 11.38
C LYS A 60 0.25 -10.43 9.87
N LEU A 61 0.22 -9.14 9.52
CA LEU A 61 0.39 -8.67 8.15
C LEU A 61 1.80 -8.99 7.65
N ALA A 62 1.90 -9.57 6.46
CA ALA A 62 3.16 -9.78 5.76
C ALA A 62 3.34 -8.77 4.62
N TRP A 63 4.59 -8.40 4.34
CA TRP A 63 4.95 -7.44 3.28
C TRP A 63 4.45 -7.88 1.90
N THR A 64 4.34 -9.19 1.66
CA THR A 64 3.85 -9.75 0.38
C THR A 64 2.41 -9.36 0.10
N THR A 65 1.57 -9.18 1.13
CA THR A 65 0.19 -8.69 0.92
C THR A 65 0.19 -7.23 0.45
N LEU A 66 1.04 -6.38 1.02
CA LEU A 66 1.18 -4.98 0.59
C LEU A 66 1.75 -4.90 -0.84
N ALA A 67 2.76 -5.70 -1.16
CA ALA A 67 3.29 -5.80 -2.52
C ALA A 67 2.23 -6.30 -3.51
N GLY A 68 1.42 -7.29 -3.12
CA GLY A 68 0.30 -7.76 -3.94
C GLY A 68 -0.72 -6.65 -4.24
N ILE A 69 -1.01 -5.80 -3.26
CA ILE A 69 -1.89 -4.62 -3.42
C ILE A 69 -1.24 -3.61 -4.36
N GLY A 70 -0.01 -3.14 -4.08
CA GLY A 70 0.62 -2.11 -4.90
C GLY A 70 0.90 -2.54 -6.35
N GLU A 71 1.06 -3.84 -6.61
CA GLU A 71 1.06 -4.37 -7.98
C GLU A 71 -0.31 -4.19 -8.67
N VAL A 72 -1.42 -4.42 -7.96
CA VAL A 72 -2.79 -4.21 -8.49
C VAL A 72 -3.12 -2.75 -8.68
N GLU A 73 -2.72 -1.92 -7.73
CA GLU A 73 -3.09 -0.52 -7.72
C GLU A 73 -2.26 0.33 -8.70
N SER A 74 -0.96 0.06 -8.82
CA SER A 74 -0.07 1.00 -9.54
C SER A 74 1.20 0.40 -10.15
N HIS A 75 1.29 -0.94 -10.30
CA HIS A 75 2.54 -1.61 -10.67
C HIS A 75 3.71 -1.12 -9.79
N HIS A 76 3.50 -1.12 -8.47
CA HIS A 76 4.45 -0.60 -7.47
C HIS A 76 4.87 0.85 -7.72
N GLY A 77 3.94 1.74 -8.03
CA GLY A 77 4.21 3.17 -8.22
C GLY A 77 4.83 3.53 -9.56
N THR A 78 4.78 2.63 -10.54
CA THR A 78 5.35 2.86 -11.88
C THR A 78 4.30 3.08 -12.97
N TYR A 79 3.02 3.03 -12.60
CA TYR A 79 1.91 3.24 -13.52
C TYR A 79 2.04 4.57 -14.28
N HIS A 80 1.74 4.55 -15.59
CA HIS A 80 1.90 5.69 -16.50
C HIS A 80 3.29 6.36 -16.52
N GLY A 81 4.35 5.59 -16.22
CA GLY A 81 5.72 6.11 -16.25
C GLY A 81 6.10 6.90 -15.00
N ALA A 82 5.31 6.78 -13.93
CA ALA A 82 5.69 7.28 -12.62
C ALA A 82 6.99 6.62 -12.13
N THR A 83 7.72 7.37 -11.32
CA THR A 83 8.98 6.94 -10.71
C THR A 83 8.96 7.30 -9.24
N ILE A 84 9.69 6.53 -8.43
CA ILE A 84 9.81 6.73 -6.99
C ILE A 84 11.16 7.37 -6.71
N ALA A 85 11.16 8.54 -6.08
CA ALA A 85 12.36 9.19 -5.59
C ALA A 85 12.91 8.49 -4.34
N VAL A 86 14.14 8.82 -3.96
CA VAL A 86 14.84 8.18 -2.83
C VAL A 86 14.11 8.41 -1.49
N ASN A 87 13.39 9.53 -1.37
CA ASN A 87 12.59 9.86 -0.18
C ASN A 87 11.18 9.25 -0.21
N GLY A 88 10.86 8.42 -1.21
CA GLY A 88 9.55 7.78 -1.37
C GLY A 88 8.57 8.53 -2.25
N ASP A 89 8.85 9.78 -2.66
CA ASP A 89 7.90 10.56 -3.46
C ASP A 89 7.68 9.96 -4.85
N VAL A 90 6.42 9.86 -5.26
CA VAL A 90 6.03 9.33 -6.57
C VAL A 90 5.74 10.47 -7.54
N HIS A 91 6.43 10.49 -8.69
CA HIS A 91 6.23 11.50 -9.72
C HIS A 91 6.18 10.92 -11.16
N PRO A 92 5.23 11.38 -12.01
CA PRO A 92 4.08 12.21 -11.65
C PRO A 92 3.12 11.51 -10.67
N PRO A 93 2.30 12.26 -9.92
CA PRO A 93 1.31 11.67 -9.02
C PRO A 93 0.39 10.69 -9.75
N ILE A 94 0.09 9.56 -9.10
CA ILE A 94 -0.80 8.54 -9.66
C ILE A 94 -2.23 8.85 -9.22
N ARG A 95 -3.13 9.01 -10.19
CA ARG A 95 -4.56 9.27 -9.95
C ARG A 95 -5.39 8.23 -10.66
N GLY A 96 -6.23 7.53 -9.90
CA GLY A 96 -7.11 6.50 -10.39
C GLY A 96 -8.31 7.03 -11.15
N VAL A 97 -9.23 6.12 -11.47
CA VAL A 97 -10.52 6.45 -12.07
C VAL A 97 -11.34 7.37 -11.15
N ARG A 98 -12.26 8.12 -11.76
CA ARG A 98 -13.27 8.87 -10.99
C ARG A 98 -14.18 7.89 -10.27
N LEU A 99 -14.49 8.20 -9.02
CA LEU A 99 -15.40 7.45 -8.15
C LEU A 99 -16.80 8.02 -8.34
N ASP A 100 -17.43 7.69 -9.47
CA ASP A 100 -18.73 8.22 -9.92
C ASP A 100 -19.85 7.16 -9.91
N GLY A 101 -19.62 6.03 -9.23
CA GLY A 101 -20.56 4.91 -9.19
C GLY A 101 -20.63 4.09 -10.48
N THR A 102 -19.89 4.47 -11.53
CA THR A 102 -19.85 3.72 -12.79
C THR A 102 -18.89 2.53 -12.71
N ASN A 103 -19.08 1.53 -13.57
CA ASN A 103 -18.24 0.32 -13.62
C ASN A 103 -18.14 -0.44 -12.26
N GLY A 104 -19.10 -0.21 -11.35
CA GLY A 104 -19.16 -0.86 -10.04
C GLY A 104 -18.19 -0.28 -9.00
N ASN A 105 -17.63 0.91 -9.21
CA ASN A 105 -16.86 1.61 -8.19
C ASN A 105 -17.76 2.38 -7.20
N LEU A 106 -17.17 2.95 -6.16
CA LEU A 106 -17.89 3.83 -5.23
C LEU A 106 -18.26 5.14 -5.92
N GLU A 107 -19.41 5.71 -5.58
CA GLU A 107 -19.77 7.09 -5.91
C GLU A 107 -19.36 7.98 -4.73
N ILE A 108 -18.42 8.89 -4.94
CA ILE A 108 -17.87 9.80 -3.94
C ILE A 108 -17.74 11.19 -4.54
N ILE A 109 -18.43 12.15 -3.93
CA ILE A 109 -18.39 13.56 -4.30
C ILE A 109 -17.20 14.21 -3.57
N ASP A 110 -16.35 14.87 -4.33
CA ASP A 110 -15.25 15.69 -3.83
C ASP A 110 -15.79 17.08 -3.49
N ASN A 111 -16.02 17.32 -2.19
CA ASN A 111 -16.56 18.59 -1.70
C ASN A 111 -15.48 19.67 -1.51
N ASP A 112 -14.20 19.36 -1.80
CA ASP A 112 -13.09 20.28 -1.55
C ASP A 112 -12.92 21.33 -2.70
N ASP A 113 -13.65 21.21 -3.83
CA ASP A 113 -13.52 22.04 -5.05
C ASP A 113 -14.84 22.73 -5.54
N GLU A 114 -15.87 22.87 -4.70
CA GLU A 114 -17.16 23.46 -5.12
C GLU A 114 -17.09 24.98 -5.39
N LEU A 115 -16.77 25.39 -6.63
CA LEU A 115 -16.88 26.79 -7.08
C LEU A 115 -17.74 27.04 -8.34
N ASP A 116 -18.26 26.03 -9.03
CA ASP A 116 -19.02 26.24 -10.28
C ASP A 116 -20.28 25.38 -10.50
N GLY A 117 -20.69 24.56 -9.52
CA GLY A 117 -22.01 23.95 -9.49
C GLY A 117 -22.15 22.58 -10.18
N ASP A 118 -21.06 21.96 -10.62
CA ASP A 118 -21.01 20.55 -11.01
C ASP A 118 -20.26 19.73 -9.94
N PRO A 119 -20.79 18.58 -9.47
CA PRO A 119 -20.08 17.75 -8.51
C PRO A 119 -18.83 17.12 -9.15
N VAL A 120 -17.66 17.53 -8.67
CA VAL A 120 -16.39 16.84 -8.98
C VAL A 120 -16.39 15.54 -8.20
N HIS A 121 -16.12 14.42 -8.86
CA HIS A 121 -16.02 13.12 -8.20
C HIS A 121 -14.58 12.87 -7.76
N ALA A 122 -14.43 12.31 -6.56
CA ALA A 122 -13.13 11.97 -6.01
C ALA A 122 -12.39 10.95 -6.90
N ARG A 123 -11.06 10.91 -6.76
CA ARG A 123 -10.21 9.91 -7.41
C ARG A 123 -9.39 9.18 -6.36
N ALA A 124 -9.08 7.91 -6.62
CA ALA A 124 -8.07 7.19 -5.87
C ALA A 124 -6.69 7.85 -6.05
N MET A 125 -5.91 7.94 -4.98
CA MET A 125 -4.69 8.73 -4.91
C MET A 125 -3.48 7.85 -4.59
N GLY A 126 -2.36 8.17 -5.24
CA GLY A 126 -1.06 7.64 -4.89
C GLY A 126 -0.83 6.19 -5.33
N PRO A 127 0.33 5.61 -4.97
CA PRO A 127 0.72 4.27 -5.39
C PRO A 127 -0.14 3.17 -4.78
N MET A 128 -0.82 3.43 -3.66
CA MET A 128 -1.73 2.48 -3.01
C MET A 128 -3.20 2.81 -3.27
N GLN A 129 -3.49 3.78 -4.15
CA GLN A 129 -4.84 4.11 -4.63
C GLN A 129 -5.87 4.33 -3.50
N PHE A 130 -5.50 5.11 -2.49
CA PHE A 130 -6.42 5.48 -1.42
C PHE A 130 -7.52 6.41 -1.91
N ILE A 131 -8.75 6.15 -1.49
CA ILE A 131 -9.84 7.13 -1.61
C ILE A 131 -9.68 8.23 -0.53
N PRO A 132 -10.06 9.49 -0.79
CA PRO A 132 -9.81 10.61 0.13
C PRO A 132 -10.33 10.41 1.56
N GLU A 133 -11.52 9.85 1.74
CA GLU A 133 -12.12 9.63 3.06
C GLU A 133 -11.33 8.62 3.88
N THR A 134 -10.85 7.55 3.24
CA THR A 134 -9.98 6.58 3.90
C THR A 134 -8.64 7.22 4.21
N TRP A 135 -8.07 8.03 3.30
CA TRP A 135 -6.82 8.74 3.57
C TRP A 135 -6.94 9.69 4.77
N LYS A 136 -8.03 10.45 4.87
CA LYS A 136 -8.31 11.35 6.00
C LYS A 136 -8.31 10.61 7.36
N LEU A 137 -8.61 9.31 7.38
CA LEU A 137 -8.67 8.49 8.60
C LEU A 137 -7.41 7.68 8.90
N TYR A 138 -6.67 7.27 7.87
CA TYR A 138 -5.56 6.30 7.99
C TYR A 138 -4.22 6.84 7.47
N GLY A 139 -4.19 8.03 6.88
CA GLY A 139 -2.98 8.72 6.44
C GLY A 139 -2.00 8.89 7.60
N VAL A 140 -0.74 8.48 7.39
CA VAL A 140 0.35 8.66 8.36
C VAL A 140 1.62 9.11 7.65
N ASP A 141 2.43 9.89 8.36
CA ASP A 141 3.78 10.26 7.94
C ASP A 141 4.70 9.10 8.35
N ALA A 142 5.28 8.44 7.35
CA ALA A 142 6.10 7.25 7.51
C ALA A 142 7.56 7.48 7.11
N ASN A 143 7.86 8.56 6.39
CA ASN A 143 9.23 8.97 6.06
C ASN A 143 9.80 10.04 7.03
N ASN A 144 8.98 10.49 7.99
CA ASN A 144 9.28 11.49 9.03
C ASN A 144 9.70 12.85 8.48
N ASP A 145 9.11 13.30 7.38
CA ASP A 145 9.38 14.63 6.81
C ASP A 145 8.39 15.72 7.29
N GLY A 146 7.38 15.33 8.08
CA GLY A 146 6.35 16.22 8.62
C GLY A 146 5.15 16.41 7.70
N VAL A 147 5.08 15.72 6.56
CA VAL A 147 3.99 15.79 5.58
C VAL A 147 3.34 14.42 5.45
N ILE A 148 2.01 14.37 5.61
CA ILE A 148 1.23 13.14 5.36
C ILE A 148 0.77 13.17 3.90
N SER A 149 1.45 12.45 3.02
CA SER A 149 1.25 12.52 1.57
C SER A 149 0.78 11.18 0.99
N PRO A 150 -0.39 11.12 0.32
CA PRO A 150 -0.78 9.89 -0.39
C PRO A 150 0.16 9.60 -1.57
N ASP A 151 0.89 10.60 -2.05
CA ASP A 151 1.86 10.47 -3.14
C ASP A 151 3.27 10.10 -2.66
N ASN A 152 3.48 9.93 -1.36
CA ASN A 152 4.68 9.31 -0.82
C ASN A 152 4.45 7.80 -0.60
N PHE A 153 5.36 6.98 -1.09
CA PHE A 153 5.22 5.52 -1.08
C PHE A 153 5.30 4.93 0.33
N ASP A 154 6.14 5.49 1.20
CA ASP A 154 6.27 5.03 2.58
C ASP A 154 4.98 5.30 3.37
N ASP A 155 4.46 6.53 3.25
CA ASP A 155 3.19 6.95 3.86
C ASP A 155 2.05 6.06 3.38
N ALA A 156 1.92 5.91 2.05
CA ALA A 156 0.87 5.10 1.45
C ALA A 156 0.95 3.62 1.89
N ALA A 157 2.15 3.03 1.95
CA ALA A 157 2.33 1.65 2.37
C ALA A 157 1.99 1.46 3.86
N LEU A 158 2.42 2.37 4.74
CA LEU A 158 2.14 2.27 6.17
C LEU A 158 0.67 2.54 6.50
N SER A 159 0.04 3.51 5.82
CA SER A 159 -1.40 3.72 5.89
C SER A 159 -2.19 2.48 5.46
N ALA A 160 -1.75 1.81 4.38
CA ALA A 160 -2.37 0.56 3.92
C ALA A 160 -2.24 -0.55 4.97
N ALA A 161 -1.07 -0.67 5.61
CA ALA A 161 -0.87 -1.62 6.69
C ALA A 161 -1.82 -1.35 7.87
N GLY A 162 -1.93 -0.10 8.31
CA GLY A 162 -2.86 0.31 9.37
C GLY A 162 -4.31 -0.03 9.04
N TYR A 163 -4.76 0.32 7.83
CA TYR A 163 -6.11 0.03 7.36
C TYR A 163 -6.41 -1.47 7.32
N LEU A 164 -5.53 -2.26 6.69
CA LEU A 164 -5.67 -3.71 6.61
C LEU A 164 -5.71 -4.36 8.01
N CYS A 165 -4.83 -3.95 8.91
CA CYS A 165 -4.83 -4.44 10.28
C CYS A 165 -6.10 -4.08 11.04
N TRP A 166 -6.63 -2.87 10.84
CA TRP A 166 -7.88 -2.46 11.47
C TRP A 166 -9.08 -3.28 10.96
N ARG A 167 -9.16 -3.55 9.65
CA ARG A 167 -10.26 -4.31 9.03
C ARG A 167 -10.17 -5.81 9.30
N GLY A 168 -8.99 -6.39 9.11
CA GLY A 168 -8.79 -7.83 9.15
C GLY A 168 -8.55 -8.41 10.53
N LYS A 169 -8.02 -7.61 11.46
CA LYS A 169 -7.59 -7.99 12.83
C LYS A 169 -6.48 -9.04 12.90
N ASP A 170 -6.62 -10.17 12.22
CA ASP A 170 -5.62 -11.23 12.09
C ASP A 170 -5.58 -11.75 10.63
N LEU A 171 -4.60 -11.24 9.88
CA LEU A 171 -4.39 -11.54 8.46
C LEU A 171 -3.70 -12.88 8.21
N SER A 172 -3.30 -13.60 9.27
CA SER A 172 -2.85 -14.99 9.14
C SER A 172 -4.01 -15.97 8.98
N THR A 173 -5.24 -15.52 9.25
CA THR A 173 -6.45 -16.31 9.07
C THR A 173 -7.09 -16.04 7.70
N PRO A 174 -7.72 -17.05 7.06
CA PRO A 174 -8.46 -16.83 5.82
C PRO A 174 -9.57 -15.78 5.94
N LYS A 175 -10.24 -15.71 7.10
CA LYS A 175 -11.31 -14.75 7.36
C LYS A 175 -10.76 -13.33 7.47
N GLY A 176 -9.80 -13.09 8.36
CA GLY A 176 -9.26 -11.75 8.57
C GLY A 176 -8.57 -11.19 7.33
N TRP A 177 -7.86 -12.03 6.58
CA TRP A 177 -7.30 -11.62 5.30
C TRP A 177 -8.39 -11.23 4.28
N MET A 178 -9.42 -12.06 4.11
CA MET A 178 -10.51 -11.74 3.18
C MET A 178 -11.28 -10.48 3.59
N ASP A 179 -11.58 -10.32 4.88
CA ASP A 179 -12.27 -9.13 5.41
C ASP A 179 -11.45 -7.85 5.16
N ALA A 180 -10.13 -7.91 5.30
CA ALA A 180 -9.23 -6.80 4.99
C ALA A 180 -9.24 -6.45 3.50
N LEU A 181 -9.16 -7.43 2.61
CA LEU A 181 -9.07 -7.20 1.17
C LEU A 181 -10.41 -6.75 0.58
N LEU A 182 -11.53 -7.28 1.05
CA LEU A 182 -12.86 -6.81 0.65
C LEU A 182 -13.17 -5.40 1.15
N ALA A 183 -12.55 -4.99 2.26
CA ALA A 183 -12.62 -3.62 2.72
C ALA A 183 -11.80 -2.66 1.84
N TYR A 184 -10.62 -3.10 1.39
CA TYR A 184 -9.78 -2.35 0.46
C TYR A 184 -10.47 -2.16 -0.88
N ASN A 185 -11.02 -3.25 -1.42
CA ASN A 185 -11.82 -3.25 -2.63
C ASN A 185 -12.84 -4.40 -2.56
N ASN A 186 -14.14 -4.09 -2.65
CA ASN A 186 -15.23 -5.06 -2.48
C ASN A 186 -15.41 -5.99 -3.69
N SER A 187 -14.35 -6.72 -4.05
CA SER A 187 -14.27 -7.61 -5.20
C SER A 187 -13.48 -8.87 -4.85
N LEU A 188 -14.13 -10.03 -4.98
CA LEU A 188 -13.45 -11.32 -4.82
C LEU A 188 -12.39 -11.56 -5.90
N THR A 189 -12.56 -10.96 -7.09
CA THR A 189 -11.55 -11.02 -8.16
C THR A 189 -10.31 -10.24 -7.77
N TYR A 190 -10.47 -9.04 -7.21
CA TYR A 190 -9.38 -8.25 -6.65
C TYR A 190 -8.62 -9.04 -5.57
N ALA A 191 -9.34 -9.60 -4.59
CA ALA A 191 -8.73 -10.39 -3.52
C ALA A 191 -7.94 -11.59 -4.08
N ARG A 192 -8.42 -12.26 -5.14
CA ARG A 192 -7.66 -13.33 -5.80
C ARG A 192 -6.39 -12.80 -6.49
N MET A 193 -6.49 -11.70 -7.22
CA MET A 193 -5.32 -11.07 -7.89
C MET A 193 -4.24 -10.71 -6.89
N VAL A 194 -4.59 -10.03 -5.79
CA VAL A 194 -3.65 -9.68 -4.72
C VAL A 194 -2.99 -10.93 -4.15
N ARG A 195 -3.78 -11.96 -3.82
CA ARG A 195 -3.23 -13.22 -3.27
C ARG A 195 -2.23 -13.87 -4.22
N ASP A 196 -2.55 -13.93 -5.50
CA ASP A 196 -1.74 -14.63 -6.50
C ASP A 196 -0.42 -13.87 -6.74
N ARG A 197 -0.45 -12.53 -6.78
CA ARG A 197 0.73 -11.64 -6.83
C ARG A 197 1.58 -11.76 -5.57
N ALA A 198 0.96 -11.66 -4.39
CA ALA A 198 1.63 -11.84 -3.11
C ALA A 198 2.32 -13.22 -3.01
N THR A 199 1.69 -14.27 -3.51
CA THR A 199 2.26 -15.62 -3.55
C THR A 199 3.43 -15.73 -4.53
N ALA A 200 3.39 -15.00 -5.65
CA ALA A 200 4.52 -14.93 -6.58
C ALA A 200 5.74 -14.29 -5.89
N TYR A 201 5.55 -13.14 -5.24
CA TYR A 201 6.63 -12.46 -4.51
C TYR A 201 7.17 -13.29 -3.35
N ALA A 202 6.29 -13.97 -2.60
CA ALA A 202 6.69 -14.86 -1.53
C ALA A 202 7.58 -16.03 -2.00
N ASN A 203 7.45 -16.44 -3.27
CA ASN A 203 8.25 -17.48 -3.90
C ASN A 203 9.47 -16.93 -4.65
N GLY A 204 9.81 -15.65 -4.48
CA GLY A 204 11.02 -15.06 -5.05
C GLY A 204 10.96 -14.78 -6.55
N ARG A 205 9.75 -14.63 -7.13
CA ARG A 205 9.56 -14.37 -8.57
C ARG A 205 8.68 -13.14 -8.81
N PRO A 206 8.79 -12.49 -9.98
CA PRO A 206 7.92 -11.37 -10.32
C PRO A 206 6.52 -11.86 -10.68
N TYR A 207 5.61 -10.90 -10.90
CA TYR A 207 4.29 -11.13 -11.48
C TYR A 207 4.21 -10.50 -12.87
#